data_AF-A0AA35Y2Z2-F1
#
_entry.id   AF-A0AA35Y2Z2-F1
#
_cell.length_a   1.000
_cell.length_b   1.000
_cell.length_c   1.000
_cell.angle_alpha   90.00
_cell.angle_beta   90.00
_cell.angle_gamma   90.00
#
_symmetry.space_group_name_H-M   'P 1'
#
loop_
_entity.id
_entity.type
_entity.pdbx_description
1 polymer ?
#
loop_
_entity_poly.entity_id
_entity_poly.type
_entity_poly.pdbx_seq_one_letter_code
_entity_poly.pdbx_strand_id
1 'polypeptide(L)'
;MENQNNEAINFGRSLIVPSVQELAKQSITKIPPRYVRQDNQKPLFKSSDDTSTLSVPVIDLHTLFSTDPGSSTYSSELNKLHTAAKEWGFFQVINHGISESLLEDFKREVLSFFKLPMEEKQKLWQKEDSHEGFGQLFVVSEEQKLDWCDLFYVITLPHNLRKSQLFQNLPPVLRKKLEAYSTEIKKLAKGILGEMAKALGIEGEEMSELFDDGVQSIRMNYYPPCPEPESAFGVSPHSDAGGLTILYQLTETEGLQVRKDRKWVSVKPLPNALVVNIGDIMEIVSNGVYKSIEHCATVQSTKDRLSVATFYTSNMGLEVGPARSLVAQHNVANYRRVMFEEYYKSFFARKLEVKELGDVVRREQTPTGDDRKRIVSATSEGIDFTDLSVFDPYDNKLHHLEDAHGGATRD
;
A
#
# COMPACT_ATOMS: atom_id res chain seq x y z
N MET A 1 36.07 -9.14 -6.53
CA MET A 1 34.82 -9.33 -7.29
C MET A 1 34.04 -10.40 -6.56
N GLU A 2 33.26 -9.99 -5.56
CA GLU A 2 32.41 -10.93 -4.82
C GLU A 2 31.06 -11.00 -5.53
N ASN A 3 30.69 -12.20 -5.95
CA ASN A 3 29.35 -12.54 -6.39
C ASN A 3 28.42 -12.35 -5.18
N GLN A 4 27.71 -11.23 -5.12
CA GLN A 4 26.47 -11.17 -4.35
C GLN A 4 25.48 -12.08 -5.07
N ASN A 5 25.18 -13.23 -4.45
CA ASN A 5 24.04 -14.05 -4.82
C ASN A 5 22.79 -13.15 -4.79
N ASN A 6 22.31 -12.79 -5.97
CA ASN A 6 21.09 -12.03 -6.17
C ASN A 6 19.91 -13.00 -5.99
N GLU A 7 19.78 -13.57 -4.79
CA GLU A 7 18.59 -14.34 -4.43
C GLU A 7 17.40 -13.40 -4.56
N ALA A 8 16.46 -13.74 -5.43
CA ALA A 8 15.26 -12.95 -5.61
C ALA A 8 14.51 -12.92 -4.27
N ILE A 9 14.30 -11.73 -3.70
CA ILE A 9 13.59 -11.57 -2.44
C ILE A 9 12.16 -12.10 -2.64
N ASN A 10 11.83 -13.20 -1.96
CA ASN A 10 10.49 -13.77 -1.96
C ASN A 10 9.69 -13.14 -0.81
N PHE A 11 8.62 -12.41 -1.17
CA PHE A 11 7.74 -11.74 -0.21
C PHE A 11 6.57 -12.61 0.26
N GLY A 12 6.51 -13.89 -0.12
CA GLY A 12 5.45 -14.81 0.25
C GLY A 12 4.59 -15.24 -0.94
N ARG A 13 3.48 -15.91 -0.63
CA ARG A 13 2.53 -16.47 -1.59
C ARG A 13 1.18 -15.76 -1.51
N SER A 14 0.53 -15.59 -2.65
CA SER A 14 -0.88 -15.21 -2.75
C SER A 14 -1.58 -16.25 -3.61
N LEU A 15 -2.68 -16.82 -3.11
CA LEU A 15 -3.47 -17.79 -3.84
C LEU A 15 -4.07 -17.14 -5.09
N ILE A 16 -4.07 -17.88 -6.19
CA ILE A 16 -4.69 -17.44 -7.44
C ILE A 16 -6.21 -17.54 -7.29
N VAL A 17 -6.91 -16.45 -7.56
CA VAL A 17 -8.37 -16.38 -7.54
C VAL A 17 -8.92 -15.95 -8.91
N PRO A 18 -10.19 -16.26 -9.21
CA PRO A 18 -10.79 -15.88 -10.49
C PRO A 18 -10.81 -14.37 -10.72
N SER A 19 -10.75 -13.95 -11.99
CA SER A 19 -10.91 -12.55 -12.38
C SER A 19 -12.32 -12.06 -12.09
N VAL A 20 -12.41 -10.94 -11.38
CA VAL A 20 -13.67 -10.24 -11.10
C VAL A 20 -14.22 -9.60 -12.37
N GLN A 21 -13.36 -9.16 -13.29
CA GLN A 21 -13.79 -8.65 -14.60
C GLN A 21 -14.52 -9.72 -15.43
N GLU A 22 -14.05 -10.97 -15.45
CA GLU A 22 -14.77 -12.06 -16.13
C GLU A 22 -16.05 -12.45 -15.39
N LEU A 23 -16.03 -12.43 -14.05
CA LEU A 23 -17.22 -12.68 -13.24
C LEU A 23 -18.31 -11.62 -13.52
N ALA A 24 -17.94 -10.35 -13.65
CA ALA A 24 -18.86 -9.25 -13.93
C ALA A 24 -19.46 -9.28 -15.36
N LYS A 25 -18.84 -10.01 -16.30
CA LYS A 25 -19.42 -10.26 -17.63
C LYS A 25 -20.54 -11.30 -17.60
N GLN A 26 -20.57 -12.13 -16.56
CA GLN A 26 -21.66 -13.07 -16.35
C GLN A 26 -22.90 -12.29 -15.91
N SER A 27 -24.09 -12.69 -16.35
CA SER A 27 -25.37 -12.06 -15.95
C SER A 27 -25.76 -12.41 -14.51
N ILE A 28 -24.85 -12.19 -13.56
CA ILE A 28 -25.05 -12.45 -12.13
C ILE A 28 -25.85 -11.32 -11.50
N THR A 29 -26.88 -11.69 -10.73
CA THR A 29 -27.70 -10.76 -9.96
C THR A 29 -27.30 -10.70 -8.48
N LYS A 30 -26.47 -11.65 -8.04
CA LYS A 30 -25.90 -11.70 -6.69
C LYS A 30 -24.41 -11.99 -6.78
N ILE A 31 -23.62 -11.34 -5.91
CA ILE A 31 -22.19 -11.60 -5.83
C ILE A 31 -21.92 -12.92 -5.08
N PRO A 32 -20.85 -13.66 -5.42
CA PRO A 32 -20.52 -14.89 -4.71
C PRO A 32 -20.21 -14.65 -3.21
N PRO A 33 -20.45 -15.63 -2.33
CA PRO A 33 -20.28 -15.46 -0.88
C PRO A 33 -18.89 -15.02 -0.41
N ARG A 34 -17.81 -15.30 -1.16
CA ARG A 34 -16.45 -14.82 -0.86
C ARG A 34 -16.33 -13.29 -1.00
N TYR A 35 -17.20 -12.62 -1.76
CA TYR A 35 -17.15 -11.16 -1.91
C TYR A 35 -18.06 -10.42 -0.91
N VAL A 36 -19.08 -11.10 -0.37
CA VAL A 36 -20.05 -10.52 0.57
C VAL A 36 -19.40 -10.17 1.91
N ARG A 37 -19.52 -8.90 2.32
CA ARG A 37 -19.09 -8.37 3.63
C ARG A 37 -20.31 -8.18 4.54
N GLN A 38 -20.31 -8.88 5.68
CA GLN A 38 -21.50 -9.02 6.51
C GLN A 38 -21.67 -7.95 7.61
N ASP A 39 -20.66 -7.13 7.94
CA ASP A 39 -20.71 -6.36 9.20
C ASP A 39 -20.16 -4.92 9.18
N ASN A 40 -20.45 -4.20 10.27
CA ASN A 40 -20.30 -2.78 10.68
C ASN A 40 -19.11 -1.91 10.19
N GLN A 41 -18.23 -2.41 9.32
CA GLN A 41 -17.14 -1.67 8.69
C GLN A 41 -17.57 -0.99 7.37
N LYS A 42 -18.87 -1.01 7.05
CA LYS A 42 -19.36 -0.61 5.73
C LYS A 42 -18.95 0.84 5.38
N PRO A 43 -18.40 1.06 4.17
CA PRO A 43 -18.16 2.39 3.65
C PRO A 43 -19.52 3.08 3.48
N LEU A 44 -19.58 4.37 3.74
CA LEU A 44 -20.84 5.11 3.59
C LEU A 44 -21.18 5.20 2.10
N PHE A 45 -22.20 4.46 1.67
CA PHE A 45 -22.90 4.72 0.42
C PHE A 45 -23.78 5.94 0.67
N LYS A 46 -23.39 7.10 0.12
CA LYS A 46 -24.00 8.44 0.27
C LYS A 46 -25.36 8.42 1.00
N SER A 47 -25.38 8.69 2.30
CA SER A 47 -26.57 9.26 2.92
C SER A 47 -26.71 10.67 2.39
N SER A 48 -27.82 10.97 1.75
CA SER A 48 -28.13 12.25 1.09
C SER A 48 -28.20 13.48 2.03
N ASP A 49 -27.78 13.37 3.29
CA ASP A 49 -28.00 14.38 4.33
C ASP A 49 -26.78 14.80 5.17
N ASP A 50 -25.58 14.23 4.99
CA ASP A 50 -24.40 14.69 5.76
C ASP A 50 -23.62 15.74 4.96
N THR A 51 -24.00 17.00 5.15
CA THR A 51 -23.35 18.23 4.65
C THR A 51 -21.97 18.46 5.31
N SER A 52 -21.19 17.41 5.53
CA SER A 52 -19.83 17.58 6.03
C SER A 52 -18.96 18.15 4.92
N THR A 53 -18.49 19.39 5.11
CA THR A 53 -17.50 20.12 4.31
C THR A 53 -16.10 19.48 4.30
N LEU A 54 -15.99 18.24 4.80
CA LEU A 54 -14.73 17.52 4.94
C LEU A 54 -14.25 17.04 3.58
N SER A 55 -13.16 17.63 3.10
CA SER A 55 -12.44 17.20 1.91
C SER A 55 -10.95 17.11 2.24
N VAL A 56 -10.28 16.15 1.62
CA VAL A 56 -8.81 16.07 1.72
C VAL A 56 -8.17 17.40 1.27
N PRO A 57 -7.15 17.90 1.97
CA PRO A 57 -6.45 19.13 1.60
C PRO A 57 -5.85 19.05 0.18
N VAL A 58 -5.65 20.21 -0.44
CA VAL A 58 -5.01 20.34 -1.76
C VAL A 58 -3.70 21.09 -1.60
N ILE A 59 -2.60 20.56 -2.13
CA ILE A 59 -1.26 21.15 -2.03
C ILE A 59 -0.78 21.55 -3.43
N ASP A 60 -0.31 22.79 -3.58
CA ASP A 60 0.32 23.29 -4.80
C ASP A 60 1.82 23.00 -4.78
N LEU A 61 2.27 22.06 -5.61
CA LEU A 61 3.67 21.67 -5.65
C LEU A 61 4.55 22.63 -6.44
N HIS A 62 3.99 23.45 -7.34
CA HIS A 62 4.76 24.51 -7.98
C HIS A 62 5.17 25.55 -6.93
N THR A 63 4.27 25.88 -6.00
CA THR A 63 4.62 26.76 -4.87
C THR A 63 5.77 26.18 -4.03
N LEU A 64 5.76 24.88 -3.74
CA LEU A 64 6.82 24.25 -2.96
C LEU A 64 8.15 24.09 -3.70
N PHE A 65 8.12 23.81 -5.01
CA PHE A 65 9.34 23.48 -5.78
C PHE A 65 9.95 24.67 -6.52
N SER A 66 9.20 25.75 -6.74
CA SER A 66 9.63 26.85 -7.62
C SER A 66 9.60 28.23 -6.95
N THR A 67 9.17 28.33 -5.70
CA THR A 67 9.21 29.59 -4.94
C THR A 67 10.46 29.65 -4.06
N ASP A 68 10.96 30.85 -3.80
CA ASP A 68 12.03 31.08 -2.82
C ASP A 68 11.65 30.50 -1.45
N PRO A 69 12.46 29.59 -0.87
CA PRO A 69 12.25 29.04 0.46
C PRO A 69 12.15 30.10 1.57
N GLY A 70 12.71 31.29 1.37
CA GLY A 70 12.57 32.42 2.30
C GLY A 70 11.24 33.16 2.24
N SER A 71 10.38 32.85 1.25
CA SER A 71 9.13 33.57 1.03
C SER A 71 8.00 33.13 1.98
N SER A 72 7.07 34.05 2.25
CA SER A 72 5.86 33.75 3.01
C SER A 72 4.94 32.76 2.29
N THR A 73 4.89 32.81 0.97
CA THR A 73 4.09 31.88 0.13
C THR A 73 4.59 30.45 0.27
N TYR A 74 5.91 30.23 0.17
CA TYR A 74 6.52 28.92 0.41
C TYR A 74 6.21 28.40 1.81
N SER A 75 6.45 29.23 2.83
CA SER A 75 6.23 28.86 4.23
C SER A 75 4.78 28.48 4.52
N SER A 76 3.83 29.20 3.92
CA SER A 76 2.39 28.92 4.04
C SER A 76 2.03 27.57 3.42
N GLU A 77 2.51 27.27 2.21
CA GLU A 77 2.18 26.00 1.54
C GLU A 77 2.90 24.81 2.20
N LEU A 78 4.12 25.02 2.72
CA LEU A 78 4.85 24.00 3.49
C LEU A 78 4.09 23.66 4.79
N ASN A 79 3.58 24.67 5.49
CA ASN A 79 2.77 24.46 6.68
C ASN A 79 1.44 23.74 6.37
N LYS A 80 0.86 24.00 5.19
CA LYS A 80 -0.34 23.31 4.71
C LYS A 80 -0.05 21.83 4.42
N LEU A 81 1.07 21.51 3.77
CA LEU A 81 1.54 20.13 3.57
C LEU A 81 1.73 19.43 4.93
N HIS A 82 2.43 20.08 5.86
CA HIS A 82 2.68 19.57 7.19
C HIS A 82 1.37 19.25 7.94
N THR A 83 0.42 20.18 7.91
CA THR A 83 -0.90 20.02 8.55
C THR A 83 -1.69 18.89 7.90
N ALA A 84 -1.71 18.80 6.57
CA ALA A 84 -2.38 17.72 5.85
C ALA A 84 -1.80 16.35 6.21
N ALA A 85 -0.48 16.19 6.24
CA ALA A 85 0.15 14.93 6.61
C ALA A 85 -0.10 14.53 8.07
N LYS A 86 -0.25 15.50 8.99
CA LYS A 86 -0.56 15.26 10.42
C LYS A 86 -2.01 14.92 10.69
N GLU A 87 -2.94 15.67 10.10
CA GLU A 87 -4.36 15.60 10.46
C GLU A 87 -5.16 14.68 9.55
N TRP A 88 -4.73 14.53 8.31
CA TRP A 88 -5.42 13.76 7.28
C TRP A 88 -4.66 12.54 6.80
N GLY A 89 -3.32 12.57 6.82
CA GLY A 89 -2.49 11.53 6.20
C GLY A 89 -2.71 11.40 4.69
N PHE A 90 -3.54 12.26 4.09
CA PHE A 90 -4.02 12.24 2.72
C PHE A 90 -4.15 13.69 2.23
N PHE A 91 -3.78 13.93 0.98
CA PHE A 91 -3.96 15.20 0.30
C PHE A 91 -3.94 15.01 -1.21
N GLN A 92 -4.49 15.98 -1.95
CA GLN A 92 -4.32 16.06 -3.40
C GLN A 92 -3.17 16.99 -3.73
N VAL A 93 -2.41 16.68 -4.77
CA VAL A 93 -1.38 17.56 -5.30
C VAL A 93 -1.76 18.06 -6.68
N ILE A 94 -1.61 19.36 -6.89
CA ILE A 94 -1.79 20.04 -8.17
C ILE A 94 -0.47 20.69 -8.59
N ASN A 95 -0.38 21.09 -9.86
CA ASN A 95 0.81 21.73 -10.42
C ASN A 95 2.08 20.90 -10.16
N HIS A 96 1.94 19.57 -10.20
CA HIS A 96 2.96 18.60 -9.80
C HIS A 96 4.12 18.42 -10.79
N GLY A 97 4.13 19.16 -11.90
CA GLY A 97 5.22 19.16 -12.89
C GLY A 97 5.24 17.97 -13.87
N ILE A 98 4.56 16.86 -13.57
CA ILE A 98 4.38 15.76 -14.54
C ILE A 98 3.56 16.24 -15.74
N SER A 99 4.07 16.00 -16.95
CA SER A 99 3.39 16.36 -18.20
C SER A 99 1.99 15.72 -18.31
N GLU A 100 0.96 16.53 -18.58
CA GLU A 100 -0.40 16.06 -18.82
C GLU A 100 -0.46 15.06 -19.98
N SER A 101 0.32 15.28 -21.04
CA SER A 101 0.37 14.35 -22.18
C SER A 101 0.93 12.97 -21.79
N LEU A 102 1.86 12.92 -20.84
CA LEU A 102 2.38 11.65 -20.32
C LEU A 102 1.31 10.93 -19.50
N LEU A 103 0.59 11.65 -18.63
CA LEU A 103 -0.48 11.09 -17.80
C LEU A 103 -1.65 10.58 -18.66
N GLU A 104 -2.06 11.32 -19.68
CA GLU A 104 -3.15 10.91 -20.59
C GLU A 104 -2.73 9.75 -21.51
N ASP A 105 -1.50 9.75 -22.02
CA ASP A 105 -0.96 8.62 -22.76
C ASP A 105 -0.89 7.36 -21.91
N PHE A 106 -0.35 7.46 -20.70
CA PHE A 106 -0.24 6.33 -19.78
C PHE A 106 -1.63 5.80 -19.38
N LYS A 107 -2.56 6.69 -19.06
CA LYS A 107 -3.98 6.36 -18.80
C LYS A 107 -4.60 5.57 -19.95
N ARG A 108 -4.42 6.01 -21.19
CA ARG A 108 -4.94 5.32 -22.39
C ARG A 108 -4.36 3.91 -22.55
N GLU A 109 -3.07 3.72 -22.27
CA GLU A 109 -2.45 2.40 -22.34
C GLU A 109 -2.92 1.47 -21.22
N VAL A 110 -3.09 1.97 -19.99
CA VAL A 110 -3.65 1.17 -18.88
C VAL A 110 -5.10 0.77 -19.17
N LEU A 111 -5.92 1.68 -19.70
CA LEU A 111 -7.29 1.37 -20.12
C LEU A 111 -7.32 0.32 -21.24
N SER A 112 -6.42 0.44 -22.22
CA SER A 112 -6.29 -0.53 -23.31
C SER A 112 -5.86 -1.91 -22.79
N PHE A 113 -4.96 -1.95 -21.80
CA PHE A 113 -4.50 -3.17 -21.16
C PHE A 113 -5.63 -3.97 -20.50
N PHE A 114 -6.48 -3.33 -19.69
CA PHE A 114 -7.61 -4.04 -19.06
C PHE A 114 -8.69 -4.47 -20.06
N LYS A 115 -8.72 -3.86 -21.25
CA LYS A 115 -9.60 -4.25 -22.36
C LYS A 115 -9.06 -5.41 -23.21
N LEU A 116 -7.80 -5.83 -23.00
CA LEU A 116 -7.26 -6.99 -23.71
C LEU A 116 -8.09 -8.26 -23.42
N PRO A 117 -8.12 -9.22 -24.37
CA PRO A 117 -8.65 -10.54 -24.13
C PRO A 117 -8.01 -11.20 -22.91
N MET A 118 -8.77 -12.05 -22.20
CA MET A 118 -8.27 -12.65 -20.97
C MET A 118 -7.07 -13.56 -21.24
N GLU A 119 -7.02 -14.18 -22.42
CA GLU A 119 -5.91 -15.02 -22.90
C GLU A 119 -4.59 -14.25 -22.97
N GLU A 120 -4.64 -12.95 -23.31
CA GLU A 120 -3.45 -12.09 -23.34
C GLU A 120 -3.04 -11.66 -21.92
N LYS A 121 -4.02 -11.35 -21.05
CA LYS A 121 -3.75 -10.98 -19.65
C LYS A 121 -3.23 -12.18 -18.83
N GLN A 122 -3.68 -13.40 -19.14
CA GLN A 122 -3.20 -14.64 -18.52
C GLN A 122 -1.72 -14.92 -18.75
N LYS A 123 -1.13 -14.42 -19.84
CA LYS A 123 0.34 -14.50 -20.06
C LYS A 123 1.14 -13.72 -19.02
N LEU A 124 0.48 -12.80 -18.33
CA LEU A 124 1.03 -11.93 -17.30
C LEU A 124 0.53 -12.33 -15.91
N TRP A 125 -0.18 -13.44 -15.77
CA TRP A 125 -0.80 -13.85 -14.52
C TRP A 125 0.26 -14.10 -13.44
N GLN A 126 -0.10 -13.78 -12.19
CA GLN A 126 0.72 -14.12 -11.02
C GLN A 126 0.98 -15.63 -10.95
N LYS A 127 2.10 -15.99 -10.35
CA LYS A 127 2.42 -17.37 -9.99
C LYS A 127 2.25 -17.54 -8.48
N GLU A 128 2.06 -18.76 -8.00
CA GLU A 128 1.84 -19.02 -6.56
C GLU A 128 2.94 -18.45 -5.66
N ASP A 129 4.18 -18.38 -6.16
CA ASP A 129 5.37 -17.85 -5.49
C ASP A 129 5.65 -16.36 -5.82
N SER A 130 4.67 -15.64 -6.40
CA SER A 130 4.86 -14.29 -6.92
C SER A 130 3.66 -13.38 -6.66
N HIS A 131 3.92 -12.26 -6.00
CA HIS A 131 2.97 -11.15 -5.89
C HIS A 131 2.89 -10.28 -7.17
N GLU A 132 3.84 -10.39 -8.09
CA GLU A 132 3.85 -9.61 -9.32
C GLU A 132 3.13 -10.32 -10.47
N GLY A 133 2.41 -9.53 -11.27
CA GLY A 133 1.59 -9.98 -12.39
C GLY A 133 0.13 -9.50 -12.29
N PHE A 134 -0.70 -10.04 -13.19
CA PHE A 134 -2.15 -9.88 -13.18
C PHE A 134 -2.79 -10.88 -12.22
N GLY A 135 -3.73 -10.43 -11.37
CA GLY A 135 -4.42 -11.29 -10.40
C GLY A 135 -4.96 -10.50 -9.21
N GLN A 136 -4.77 -11.03 -8.00
CA GLN A 136 -5.09 -10.37 -6.73
C GLN A 136 -3.92 -10.50 -5.74
N LEU A 137 -3.86 -9.61 -4.75
CA LEU A 137 -2.83 -9.63 -3.71
C LEU A 137 -3.46 -9.95 -2.36
N PHE A 138 -2.64 -10.48 -1.44
CA PHE A 138 -3.02 -10.75 -0.04
C PHE A 138 -4.08 -11.84 0.14
N VAL A 139 -4.16 -12.82 -0.77
CA VAL A 139 -5.05 -13.97 -0.63
C VAL A 139 -4.29 -15.12 0.04
N VAL A 140 -4.54 -15.37 1.33
CA VAL A 140 -3.75 -16.33 2.12
C VAL A 140 -4.51 -17.61 2.50
N SER A 141 -5.81 -17.69 2.24
CA SER A 141 -6.65 -18.87 2.52
C SER A 141 -7.86 -18.97 1.57
N GLU A 142 -8.40 -20.18 1.40
CA GLU A 142 -9.56 -20.44 0.52
C GLU A 142 -10.88 -19.94 1.09
N GLU A 143 -10.95 -19.77 2.41
CA GLU A 143 -12.14 -19.30 3.12
C GLU A 143 -12.17 -17.76 3.23
N GLN A 144 -11.07 -17.09 2.87
CA GLN A 144 -10.94 -15.65 2.96
C GLN A 144 -11.92 -14.91 2.04
N LYS A 145 -12.40 -13.78 2.55
CA LYS A 145 -13.17 -12.80 1.78
C LYS A 145 -12.29 -12.07 0.76
N LEU A 146 -12.78 -11.96 -0.47
CA LEU A 146 -12.08 -11.37 -1.61
C LEU A 146 -12.59 -9.98 -1.92
N ASP A 147 -11.75 -9.19 -2.57
CA ASP A 147 -12.09 -7.86 -3.04
C ASP A 147 -12.66 -7.91 -4.47
N TRP A 148 -13.60 -7.01 -4.77
CA TRP A 148 -14.21 -6.86 -6.09
C TRP A 148 -13.32 -6.02 -7.02
N CYS A 149 -12.11 -6.52 -7.27
CA CYS A 149 -11.09 -5.86 -8.05
C CYS A 149 -10.18 -6.88 -8.74
N ASP A 150 -9.77 -6.58 -9.96
CA ASP A 150 -8.58 -7.18 -10.58
C ASP A 150 -7.44 -6.18 -10.53
N LEU A 151 -6.21 -6.65 -10.38
CA LEU A 151 -5.03 -5.79 -10.39
C LEU A 151 -3.92 -6.33 -11.29
N PHE A 152 -3.04 -5.43 -11.71
CA PHE A 152 -1.70 -5.76 -12.19
C PHE A 152 -0.68 -5.09 -11.27
N TYR A 153 0.18 -5.86 -10.63
CA TYR A 153 1.22 -5.38 -9.72
C TYR A 153 2.62 -5.69 -10.26
N VAL A 154 3.52 -4.71 -10.17
CA VAL A 154 4.92 -4.88 -10.60
C VAL A 154 5.85 -3.98 -9.80
N ILE A 155 7.03 -4.50 -9.45
CA ILE A 155 8.12 -3.69 -8.92
C ILE A 155 8.80 -2.99 -10.11
N THR A 156 8.82 -1.66 -10.09
CA THR A 156 9.42 -0.86 -11.15
C THR A 156 10.85 -0.45 -10.81
N LEU A 157 11.14 -0.09 -9.55
CA LEU A 157 12.47 0.31 -9.11
C LEU A 157 12.85 -0.33 -7.76
N PRO A 158 14.15 -0.51 -7.49
CA PRO A 158 15.25 -0.40 -8.44
C PRO A 158 15.21 -1.51 -9.51
N HIS A 159 15.86 -1.29 -10.66
CA HIS A 159 15.75 -2.19 -11.82
C HIS A 159 16.23 -3.62 -11.55
N ASN A 160 17.15 -3.83 -10.59
CA ASN A 160 17.62 -5.16 -10.22
C ASN A 160 16.57 -6.01 -9.47
N LEU A 161 15.56 -5.38 -8.85
CA LEU A 161 14.45 -6.08 -8.21
C LEU A 161 13.25 -6.31 -9.16
N ARG A 162 13.26 -5.68 -10.33
CA ARG A 162 12.20 -5.82 -11.34
C ARG A 162 12.26 -7.21 -11.99
N LYS A 163 11.14 -7.91 -12.07
CA LYS A 163 11.04 -9.16 -12.84
C LYS A 163 11.12 -8.90 -14.35
N SER A 164 12.32 -9.03 -14.91
CA SER A 164 12.61 -8.74 -16.32
C SER A 164 11.67 -9.42 -17.31
N GLN A 165 11.35 -10.71 -17.12
CA GLN A 165 10.46 -11.46 -18.02
C GLN A 165 9.02 -10.93 -17.99
N LEU A 166 8.45 -10.71 -16.79
CA LEU A 166 7.11 -10.13 -16.65
C LEU A 166 7.05 -8.76 -17.31
N PHE A 167 8.06 -7.93 -17.06
CA PHE A 167 8.13 -6.58 -17.59
C PHE A 167 8.27 -6.57 -19.11
N GLN A 168 9.05 -7.48 -19.70
CA GLN A 168 9.22 -7.61 -21.15
C GLN A 168 7.97 -8.11 -21.86
N ASN A 169 7.14 -8.90 -21.20
CA ASN A 169 5.88 -9.43 -21.74
C ASN A 169 4.74 -8.40 -21.76
N LEU A 170 4.91 -7.24 -21.12
CA LEU A 170 3.92 -6.15 -21.22
C LEU A 170 3.79 -5.66 -22.67
N PRO A 171 2.59 -5.22 -23.10
CA PRO A 171 2.42 -4.54 -24.38
C PRO A 171 3.49 -3.45 -24.56
N PRO A 172 4.23 -3.41 -25.70
CA PRO A 172 5.41 -2.56 -25.83
C PRO A 172 5.17 -1.06 -25.56
N VAL A 173 4.00 -0.55 -25.95
CA VAL A 173 3.62 0.85 -25.73
C VAL A 173 3.34 1.10 -24.24
N LEU A 174 2.55 0.23 -23.58
CA LEU A 174 2.32 0.30 -22.14
C LEU A 174 3.63 0.24 -21.37
N ARG A 175 4.53 -0.69 -21.73
CA ARG A 175 5.85 -0.83 -21.09
C ARG A 175 6.64 0.48 -21.14
N LYS A 176 6.74 1.11 -22.32
CA LYS A 176 7.44 2.39 -22.49
C LYS A 176 6.80 3.52 -21.69
N LYS A 177 5.46 3.60 -21.67
CA LYS A 177 4.73 4.63 -20.91
C LYS A 177 4.83 4.42 -19.40
N LEU A 178 4.82 3.17 -18.95
CA LEU A 178 5.05 2.79 -17.56
C LEU A 178 6.44 3.20 -17.08
N GLU A 179 7.49 3.00 -17.89
CA GLU A 179 8.86 3.43 -17.54
C GLU A 179 8.97 4.96 -17.43
N ALA A 180 8.38 5.68 -18.38
CA ALA A 180 8.35 7.14 -18.33
C ALA A 180 7.57 7.66 -17.10
N TYR A 181 6.39 7.09 -16.83
CA TYR A 181 5.61 7.42 -15.65
C TYR A 181 6.34 7.09 -14.34
N SER A 182 6.94 5.91 -14.24
CA SER A 182 7.74 5.46 -13.08
C SER A 182 8.89 6.43 -12.76
N THR A 183 9.55 6.96 -13.79
CA THR A 183 10.63 7.94 -13.63
C THR A 183 10.12 9.26 -13.06
N GLU A 184 9.05 9.82 -13.65
CA GLU A 184 8.51 11.11 -13.20
C GLU A 184 7.86 11.02 -11.82
N ILE A 185 7.15 9.92 -11.54
CA ILE A 185 6.52 9.70 -10.23
C ILE A 185 7.56 9.46 -9.12
N LYS A 186 8.72 8.86 -9.42
CA LYS A 186 9.85 8.78 -8.48
C LYS A 186 10.38 10.17 -8.13
N LYS A 187 10.61 11.02 -9.13
CA LYS A 187 11.06 12.41 -8.91
C LYS A 187 10.07 13.17 -8.03
N LEU A 188 8.78 13.02 -8.32
CA LEU A 188 7.71 13.63 -7.53
C LEU A 188 7.71 13.15 -6.08
N ALA A 189 7.79 11.84 -5.85
CA ALA A 189 7.83 11.26 -4.50
C ALA A 189 9.03 11.79 -3.70
N LYS A 190 10.23 11.83 -4.31
CA LYS A 190 11.43 12.40 -3.68
C LYS A 190 11.27 13.87 -3.32
N GLY A 191 10.68 14.68 -4.22
CA GLY A 191 10.40 16.09 -3.96
C GLY A 191 9.47 16.28 -2.76
N ILE A 192 8.37 15.52 -2.71
CA ILE A 192 7.41 15.57 -1.59
C ILE A 192 8.07 15.15 -0.27
N LEU A 193 8.85 14.06 -0.28
CA LEU A 193 9.59 13.61 0.92
C LEU A 193 10.61 14.66 1.39
N GLY A 194 11.28 15.36 0.48
CA GLY A 194 12.18 16.46 0.82
C GLY A 194 11.47 17.62 1.53
N GLU A 195 10.30 18.03 1.05
CA GLU A 195 9.50 19.07 1.72
C GLU A 195 8.94 18.58 3.08
N MET A 196 8.55 17.31 3.16
CA MET A 196 8.16 16.69 4.43
C MET A 196 9.29 16.68 5.45
N ALA A 197 10.53 16.40 5.03
CA ALA A 197 11.71 16.43 5.90
C ALA A 197 11.94 17.83 6.45
N LYS A 198 11.91 18.86 5.58
CA LYS A 198 12.03 20.27 5.99
C LYS A 198 10.97 20.66 7.01
N ALA A 199 9.72 20.31 6.76
CA ALA A 199 8.61 20.62 7.68
C ALA A 199 8.70 19.90 9.02
N LEU A 200 9.30 18.71 9.05
CA LEU A 200 9.56 17.97 10.28
C LEU A 200 10.85 18.42 10.99
N GLY A 201 11.73 19.16 10.33
CA GLY A 201 13.08 19.42 10.84
C GLY A 201 13.97 18.17 10.84
N ILE A 202 13.71 17.23 9.92
CA ILE A 202 14.59 16.08 9.63
C ILE A 202 15.69 16.54 8.68
N GLU A 203 16.92 16.11 8.92
CA GLU A 203 18.05 16.39 8.04
C GLU A 203 17.83 15.76 6.65
N GLY A 204 18.11 16.52 5.59
CA GLY A 204 17.86 16.06 4.22
C GLY A 204 18.63 14.79 3.84
N GLU A 205 19.83 14.63 4.37
CA GLU A 205 20.67 13.43 4.18
C GLU A 205 20.01 12.21 4.81
N GLU A 206 19.50 12.31 6.04
CA GLU A 206 18.79 11.23 6.72
C GLU A 206 17.54 10.77 5.95
N MET A 207 16.74 11.71 5.43
CA MET A 207 15.58 11.36 4.60
C MET A 207 16.01 10.69 3.28
N SER A 208 17.10 11.17 2.66
CA SER A 208 17.60 10.63 1.39
C SER A 208 18.15 9.21 1.57
N GLU A 209 18.91 8.96 2.64
CA GLU A 209 19.42 7.61 2.97
C GLU A 209 18.29 6.58 3.08
N LEU A 210 17.17 6.96 3.70
CA LEU A 210 16.04 6.06 3.90
C LEU A 210 15.28 5.73 2.60
N PHE A 211 15.26 6.64 1.62
CA PHE A 211 14.30 6.57 0.52
C PHE A 211 14.90 6.65 -0.90
N ASP A 212 16.13 7.11 -1.12
CA ASP A 212 16.66 7.35 -2.48
C ASP A 212 16.85 6.08 -3.32
N ASP A 213 17.33 5.01 -2.66
CA ASP A 213 17.46 3.66 -3.20
C ASP A 213 16.30 2.74 -2.76
N GLY A 214 15.17 3.36 -2.40
CA GLY A 214 13.96 2.68 -2.01
C GLY A 214 13.30 1.88 -3.13
N VAL A 215 12.41 0.97 -2.73
CA VAL A 215 11.62 0.19 -3.69
C VAL A 215 10.40 0.97 -4.15
N GLN A 216 10.23 1.06 -5.47
CA GLN A 216 9.02 1.55 -6.11
C GLN A 216 8.25 0.39 -6.73
N SER A 217 6.96 0.29 -6.42
CA SER A 217 6.05 -0.64 -7.06
C SER A 217 4.80 0.06 -7.56
N ILE A 218 4.19 -0.48 -8.61
CA ILE A 218 2.99 0.08 -9.23
C ILE A 218 1.90 -0.98 -9.26
N ARG A 219 0.72 -0.60 -8.79
CA ARG A 219 -0.52 -1.39 -8.81
C ARG A 219 -1.56 -0.69 -9.68
N MET A 220 -1.85 -1.27 -10.84
CA MET A 220 -2.97 -0.86 -11.69
C MET A 220 -4.20 -1.61 -11.24
N ASN A 221 -5.29 -0.91 -10.92
CA ASN A 221 -6.51 -1.49 -10.37
C ASN A 221 -7.67 -1.33 -11.35
N TYR A 222 -8.46 -2.38 -11.51
CA TYR A 222 -9.71 -2.40 -12.26
C TYR A 222 -10.84 -2.87 -11.35
N TYR A 223 -11.83 -2.02 -11.17
CA TYR A 223 -13.04 -2.28 -10.38
C TYR A 223 -14.22 -2.39 -11.35
N PRO A 224 -14.67 -3.61 -11.72
CA PRO A 224 -15.84 -3.78 -12.57
C PRO A 224 -17.12 -3.30 -11.86
N PRO A 225 -18.21 -3.03 -12.59
CA PRO A 225 -19.52 -2.85 -11.99
C PRO A 225 -19.89 -4.05 -11.10
N CYS A 226 -20.51 -3.79 -9.96
CA CYS A 226 -20.90 -4.80 -8.98
C CYS A 226 -22.43 -4.81 -8.82
N PRO A 227 -23.13 -5.96 -8.91
CA PRO A 227 -24.58 -6.01 -8.78
C PRO A 227 -25.09 -5.68 -7.35
N GLU A 228 -24.26 -5.92 -6.33
CA GLU A 228 -24.56 -5.64 -4.91
C GLU A 228 -23.43 -4.78 -4.30
N PRO A 229 -23.24 -3.53 -4.78
CA PRO A 229 -22.07 -2.71 -4.42
C PRO A 229 -22.00 -2.44 -2.92
N GLU A 230 -23.14 -2.33 -2.23
CA GLU A 230 -23.25 -2.16 -0.78
C GLU A 230 -22.78 -3.35 0.05
N SER A 231 -22.57 -4.50 -0.60
CA SER A 231 -22.15 -5.75 0.02
C SER A 231 -20.68 -6.10 -0.26
N ALA A 232 -19.95 -5.28 -1.04
CA ALA A 232 -18.58 -5.55 -1.45
C ALA A 232 -17.65 -4.34 -1.28
N PHE A 233 -16.36 -4.61 -1.11
CA PHE A 233 -15.30 -3.61 -1.30
C PHE A 233 -14.63 -3.84 -2.64
N GLY A 234 -14.21 -2.75 -3.28
CA GLY A 234 -13.23 -2.79 -4.35
C GLY A 234 -11.83 -3.05 -3.80
N VAL A 235 -11.48 -2.40 -2.68
CA VAL A 235 -10.33 -2.76 -1.85
C VAL A 235 -10.75 -2.66 -0.40
N SER A 236 -10.50 -3.71 0.39
CA SER A 236 -10.82 -3.74 1.81
C SER A 236 -10.11 -2.63 2.61
N PRO A 237 -10.65 -2.19 3.76
CA PRO A 237 -10.02 -1.18 4.61
C PRO A 237 -8.60 -1.55 5.04
N HIS A 238 -7.64 -0.64 4.83
CA HIS A 238 -6.22 -0.87 5.14
C HIS A 238 -5.44 0.44 5.31
N SER A 239 -4.21 0.34 5.83
CA SER A 239 -3.16 1.36 5.70
C SER A 239 -2.05 0.85 4.78
N ASP A 240 -1.31 1.76 4.17
CA ASP A 240 -0.23 1.41 3.26
C ASP A 240 1.08 1.19 4.03
N ALA A 241 1.78 0.08 3.78
CA ALA A 241 3.03 -0.24 4.45
C ALA A 241 4.21 0.69 4.09
N GLY A 242 4.11 1.47 3.02
CA GLY A 242 5.24 2.22 2.45
C GLY A 242 5.61 3.50 3.19
N GLY A 243 6.44 4.32 2.56
CA GLY A 243 6.66 5.69 3.00
C GLY A 243 5.59 6.63 2.46
N LEU A 244 5.38 6.58 1.14
CA LEU A 244 4.45 7.44 0.42
C LEU A 244 3.76 6.65 -0.68
N THR A 245 2.46 6.87 -0.84
CA THR A 245 1.70 6.37 -2.00
C THR A 245 1.22 7.54 -2.83
N ILE A 246 1.36 7.45 -4.15
CA ILE A 246 0.83 8.43 -5.11
C ILE A 246 -0.15 7.73 -6.05
N LEU A 247 -1.41 8.13 -5.97
CA LEU A 247 -2.53 7.53 -6.68
C LEU A 247 -2.98 8.44 -7.82
N TYR A 248 -3.00 7.88 -9.03
CA TYR A 248 -3.60 8.48 -10.22
C TYR A 248 -4.94 7.80 -10.53
N GLN A 249 -6.05 8.54 -10.38
CA GLN A 249 -7.36 8.03 -10.79
C GLN A 249 -7.57 8.23 -12.29
N LEU A 250 -7.89 7.15 -13.00
CA LEU A 250 -7.98 7.16 -14.47
C LEU A 250 -9.38 7.45 -15.00
N THR A 251 -10.41 7.16 -14.20
CA THR A 251 -11.83 7.31 -14.56
C THR A 251 -12.52 8.30 -13.65
N GLU A 252 -13.60 8.93 -14.12
CA GLU A 252 -14.37 9.88 -13.29
C GLU A 252 -15.15 9.20 -12.15
N THR A 253 -15.30 7.88 -12.19
CA THR A 253 -15.99 7.08 -11.18
C THR A 253 -15.33 7.22 -9.80
N GLU A 254 -16.03 7.84 -8.85
CA GLU A 254 -15.64 7.93 -7.44
C GLU A 254 -15.53 6.53 -6.80
N GLY A 255 -14.63 6.38 -5.83
CA GLY A 255 -14.54 5.13 -5.07
C GLY A 255 -13.56 5.13 -3.90
N LEU A 256 -12.54 6.00 -3.91
CA LEU A 256 -11.64 6.12 -2.76
C LEU A 256 -12.37 6.75 -1.56
N GLN A 257 -12.31 6.11 -0.41
CA GLN A 257 -12.73 6.67 0.87
C GLN A 257 -11.61 6.60 1.91
N VAL A 258 -11.49 7.63 2.72
CA VAL A 258 -10.48 7.78 3.77
C VAL A 258 -11.17 7.89 5.13
N ARG A 259 -10.62 7.26 6.16
CA ARG A 259 -11.15 7.36 7.51
C ARG A 259 -10.70 8.67 8.17
N LYS A 260 -11.64 9.56 8.47
CA LYS A 260 -11.41 10.80 9.25
C LYS A 260 -12.42 10.89 10.38
N ASP A 261 -11.91 11.07 11.60
CA ASP A 261 -12.74 11.22 12.82
C ASP A 261 -13.80 10.11 12.97
N ARG A 262 -13.38 8.87 12.66
CA ARG A 262 -14.21 7.64 12.64
C ARG A 262 -15.29 7.59 11.56
N LYS A 263 -15.37 8.60 10.69
CA LYS A 263 -16.24 8.62 9.50
C LYS A 263 -15.46 8.26 8.23
N TRP A 264 -16.15 7.68 7.27
CA TRP A 264 -15.63 7.49 5.92
C TRP A 264 -15.88 8.75 5.09
N VAL A 265 -14.82 9.33 4.53
CA VAL A 265 -14.88 10.54 3.70
C VAL A 265 -14.49 10.19 2.27
N SER A 266 -15.39 10.45 1.33
CA SER A 266 -15.12 10.23 -0.09
C SER A 266 -14.11 11.23 -0.63
N VAL A 267 -13.11 10.74 -1.34
CA VAL A 267 -12.13 11.58 -2.05
C VAL A 267 -12.61 11.76 -3.48
N LYS A 268 -12.94 13.00 -3.84
CA LYS A 268 -13.24 13.38 -5.22
C LYS A 268 -11.97 13.95 -5.87
N PRO A 269 -11.35 13.25 -6.83
CA PRO A 269 -10.16 13.75 -7.48
C PRO A 269 -10.45 15.04 -8.26
N LEU A 270 -9.55 16.00 -8.13
CA LEU A 270 -9.56 17.20 -8.97
C LEU A 270 -9.00 16.87 -10.36
N PRO A 271 -9.40 17.62 -11.41
CA PRO A 271 -8.77 17.50 -12.72
C PRO A 271 -7.26 17.67 -12.62
N ASN A 272 -6.50 16.79 -13.30
CA ASN A 272 -5.03 16.80 -13.32
C ASN A 272 -4.36 16.77 -11.93
N ALA A 273 -5.06 16.27 -10.91
CA ALA A 273 -4.49 16.07 -9.58
C ALA A 273 -4.10 14.61 -9.34
N LEU A 274 -3.15 14.41 -8.45
CA LEU A 274 -2.79 13.11 -7.89
C LEU A 274 -3.17 13.09 -6.41
N VAL A 275 -3.67 11.97 -5.91
CA VAL A 275 -3.89 11.79 -4.47
C VAL A 275 -2.62 11.22 -3.86
N VAL A 276 -2.19 11.76 -2.73
CA VAL A 276 -0.99 11.32 -2.01
C VAL A 276 -1.38 10.93 -0.60
N ASN A 277 -0.83 9.83 -0.09
CA ASN A 277 -1.00 9.44 1.30
C ASN A 277 0.27 8.92 1.96
N ILE A 278 0.29 9.07 3.28
CA ILE A 278 1.37 8.64 4.17
C ILE A 278 1.21 7.15 4.45
N GLY A 279 2.29 6.39 4.29
CA GLY A 279 2.34 5.00 4.70
C GLY A 279 2.95 4.81 6.09
N ASP A 280 2.83 3.60 6.64
CA ASP A 280 3.26 3.22 7.98
C ASP A 280 4.75 3.54 8.23
N ILE A 281 5.62 3.35 7.25
CA ILE A 281 7.05 3.64 7.38
C ILE A 281 7.30 5.13 7.59
N MET A 282 6.54 6.01 6.93
CA MET A 282 6.67 7.45 7.16
C MET A 282 6.01 7.88 8.48
N GLU A 283 4.95 7.20 8.94
CA GLU A 283 4.45 7.37 10.32
C GLU A 283 5.56 7.03 11.34
N ILE A 284 6.26 5.92 11.15
CA ILE A 284 7.39 5.49 12.02
C ILE A 284 8.55 6.50 11.96
N VAL A 285 9.01 6.88 10.76
CA VAL A 285 10.15 7.81 10.56
C VAL A 285 9.85 9.18 11.16
N SER A 286 8.62 9.67 11.02
CA SER A 286 8.17 10.93 11.65
C SER A 286 7.89 10.80 13.15
N ASN A 287 8.22 9.67 13.77
CA ASN A 287 7.97 9.38 15.18
C ASN A 287 6.49 9.50 15.60
N GLY A 288 5.59 9.26 14.64
CA GLY A 288 4.14 9.33 14.81
C GLY A 288 3.54 10.73 14.59
N VAL A 289 4.32 11.71 14.12
CA VAL A 289 3.80 13.05 13.79
C VAL A 289 2.87 12.98 12.58
N TYR A 290 3.33 12.37 11.48
CA TYR A 290 2.47 12.08 10.32
C TYR A 290 1.70 10.80 10.53
N LYS A 291 0.51 10.72 9.93
CA LYS A 291 -0.43 9.62 10.17
C LYS A 291 -0.62 8.79 8.92
N SER A 292 -0.37 7.49 9.01
CA SER A 292 -0.90 6.54 8.04
C SER A 292 -2.34 6.23 8.40
N ILE A 293 -3.23 6.49 7.45
CA ILE A 293 -4.68 6.50 7.67
C ILE A 293 -5.34 5.34 6.94
N GLU A 294 -6.27 4.70 7.65
CA GLU A 294 -7.15 3.67 7.10
C GLU A 294 -7.95 4.24 5.92
N HIS A 295 -7.91 3.54 4.80
CA HIS A 295 -8.64 3.90 3.59
C HIS A 295 -9.15 2.64 2.87
N CYS A 296 -10.14 2.79 2.00
CA CYS A 296 -10.70 1.70 1.22
C CYS A 296 -11.12 2.18 -0.17
N ALA A 297 -11.45 1.24 -1.07
CA ALA A 297 -12.11 1.55 -2.33
C ALA A 297 -13.49 0.91 -2.38
N THR A 298 -14.52 1.69 -2.71
CA THR A 298 -15.88 1.21 -2.97
C THR A 298 -16.06 0.87 -4.45
N VAL A 299 -17.09 0.08 -4.75
CA VAL A 299 -17.54 -0.25 -6.10
C VAL A 299 -18.90 0.38 -6.40
N GLN A 300 -19.26 0.44 -7.67
CA GLN A 300 -20.55 0.96 -8.13
C GLN A 300 -21.28 -0.07 -9.00
N SER A 301 -22.59 0.08 -9.18
CA SER A 301 -23.39 -0.90 -9.93
C SER A 301 -23.39 -0.73 -11.45
N THR A 302 -22.98 0.44 -11.95
CA THR A 302 -23.16 0.79 -13.38
C THR A 302 -21.89 1.18 -14.10
N LYS A 303 -20.86 1.65 -13.37
CA LYS A 303 -19.63 2.16 -13.96
C LYS A 303 -18.43 1.42 -13.39
N ASP A 304 -17.48 1.11 -14.26
CA ASP A 304 -16.17 0.67 -13.80
C ASP A 304 -15.37 1.83 -13.24
N ARG A 305 -14.35 1.50 -12.45
CA ARG A 305 -13.36 2.44 -11.97
C ARG A 305 -11.97 1.89 -12.25
N LEU A 306 -11.04 2.77 -12.62
CA LEU A 306 -9.62 2.43 -12.72
C LEU A 306 -8.75 3.43 -11.97
N SER A 307 -7.69 2.93 -11.36
CA SER A 307 -6.69 3.75 -10.68
C SER A 307 -5.32 3.09 -10.68
N VAL A 308 -4.26 3.88 -10.75
CA VAL A 308 -2.88 3.43 -10.61
C VAL A 308 -2.33 3.96 -9.30
N ALA A 309 -1.95 3.06 -8.39
CA ALA A 309 -1.24 3.42 -7.16
C ALA A 309 0.25 3.14 -7.35
N THR A 310 1.08 4.14 -7.08
CA THR A 310 2.53 3.98 -7.01
C THR A 310 2.97 4.06 -5.57
N PHE A 311 3.56 2.98 -5.06
CA PHE A 311 4.08 2.89 -3.70
C PHE A 311 5.57 3.19 -3.74
N TYR A 312 6.01 4.07 -2.84
CA TYR A 312 7.41 4.40 -2.63
C TYR A 312 7.80 4.06 -1.20
N THR A 313 8.78 3.17 -1.06
CA THR A 313 9.14 2.54 0.21
C THR A 313 10.64 2.66 0.48
N SER A 314 11.10 2.21 1.64
CA SER A 314 12.53 2.24 1.99
C SER A 314 13.32 1.16 1.23
N ASN A 315 14.64 1.17 1.39
CA ASN A 315 15.52 0.14 0.85
C ASN A 315 15.42 -1.13 1.73
N MET A 316 15.33 -2.31 1.12
CA MET A 316 15.19 -3.61 1.78
C MET A 316 16.30 -3.88 2.81
N GLY A 317 17.52 -3.40 2.56
CA GLY A 317 18.67 -3.61 3.43
C GLY A 317 18.82 -2.64 4.60
N LEU A 318 17.86 -1.72 4.82
CA LEU A 318 17.96 -0.69 5.86
C LEU A 318 17.10 -0.99 7.08
N GLU A 319 17.55 -0.50 8.23
CA GLU A 319 16.71 -0.37 9.42
C GLU A 319 15.83 0.88 9.32
N VAL A 320 14.54 0.71 9.59
CA VAL A 320 13.58 1.80 9.68
C VAL A 320 13.19 2.03 11.13
N GLY A 321 13.17 3.29 11.55
CA GLY A 321 12.63 3.74 12.83
C GLY A 321 12.52 5.27 12.85
N PRO A 322 12.18 5.88 14.00
CA PRO A 322 12.11 7.33 14.14
C PRO A 322 13.40 8.01 13.67
N ALA A 323 13.28 9.12 12.94
CA ALA A 323 14.43 9.90 12.52
C ALA A 323 15.27 10.31 13.74
N ARG A 324 16.59 10.10 13.65
CA ARG A 324 17.58 10.41 14.69
C ARG A 324 17.53 11.89 15.04
N SER A 325 17.42 12.75 14.04
CA SER A 325 17.25 14.20 14.20
C SER A 325 16.04 14.55 15.07
N LEU A 326 14.88 13.92 14.83
CA LEU A 326 13.67 14.12 15.65
C LEU A 326 13.81 13.59 17.07
N VAL A 327 14.41 12.40 17.23
CA VAL A 327 14.64 11.81 18.56
C VAL A 327 15.61 12.65 19.37
N ALA A 328 16.65 13.22 18.74
CA ALA A 328 17.60 14.11 19.40
C ALA A 328 16.95 15.41 19.90
N GLN A 329 16.00 15.96 19.13
CA GLN A 329 15.28 17.19 19.51
C GLN A 329 14.30 16.98 20.67
N HIS A 330 13.62 15.83 20.72
CA HIS A 330 12.53 15.59 21.68
C HIS A 330 12.87 14.60 22.79
N ASN A 331 14.03 13.93 22.72
CA ASN A 331 14.50 12.89 23.63
C ASN A 331 13.51 11.74 23.89
N VAL A 332 12.64 11.44 22.90
CA VAL A 332 11.63 10.38 22.98
C VAL A 332 11.53 9.66 21.63
N ALA A 333 11.60 8.34 21.65
CA ALA A 333 11.33 7.47 20.50
C ALA A 333 10.09 6.62 20.77
N ASN A 334 9.03 6.84 20.00
CA ASN A 334 7.74 6.13 20.13
C ASN A 334 7.72 4.77 19.44
N TYR A 335 8.66 4.53 18.51
CA TYR A 335 8.75 3.30 17.74
C TYR A 335 10.14 2.68 17.87
N ARG A 336 10.20 1.35 17.74
CA ARG A 336 11.45 0.58 17.65
C ARG A 336 12.03 0.71 16.23
N ARG A 337 13.34 0.48 16.11
CA ARG A 337 13.98 0.26 14.81
C ARG A 337 13.83 -1.20 14.42
N VAL A 338 13.51 -1.47 13.16
CA VAL A 338 13.35 -2.82 12.61
C VAL A 338 13.96 -2.90 11.21
N MET A 339 14.42 -4.08 10.81
CA MET A 339 14.85 -4.31 9.42
C MET A 339 13.66 -4.18 8.47
N PHE A 340 13.80 -3.36 7.43
CA PHE A 340 12.69 -3.09 6.50
C PHE A 340 12.25 -4.35 5.76
N GLU A 341 13.19 -5.20 5.33
CA GLU A 341 12.88 -6.48 4.69
C GLU A 341 11.98 -7.38 5.56
N GLU A 342 12.23 -7.45 6.88
CA GLU A 342 11.44 -8.25 7.82
C GLU A 342 10.03 -7.69 7.97
N TYR A 343 9.92 -6.36 8.15
CA TYR A 343 8.64 -5.66 8.20
C TYR A 343 7.83 -5.93 6.91
N TYR A 344 8.47 -5.79 5.76
CA TYR A 344 7.83 -5.91 4.46
C TYR A 344 7.41 -7.36 4.16
N LYS A 345 8.24 -8.36 4.48
CA LYS A 345 7.85 -9.78 4.39
C LYS A 345 6.64 -10.09 5.29
N SER A 346 6.63 -9.60 6.52
CA SER A 346 5.49 -9.79 7.44
C SER A 346 4.21 -9.18 6.89
N PHE A 347 4.30 -7.98 6.29
CA PHE A 347 3.15 -7.31 5.68
C PHE A 347 2.51 -8.13 4.54
N PHE A 348 3.31 -8.76 3.68
CA PHE A 348 2.81 -9.56 2.56
C PHE A 348 2.41 -11.00 2.94
N ALA A 349 2.83 -11.50 4.09
CA ALA A 349 2.49 -12.86 4.55
C ALA A 349 1.07 -13.00 5.12
N ARG A 350 0.30 -11.91 5.17
CA ARG A 350 -1.02 -11.84 5.83
C ARG A 350 -2.07 -11.18 4.95
N LYS A 351 -3.31 -11.15 5.45
CA LYS A 351 -4.42 -10.42 4.83
C LYS A 351 -4.17 -8.91 4.88
N LEU A 352 -4.71 -8.21 3.90
CA LEU A 352 -4.69 -6.74 3.88
C LEU A 352 -5.72 -6.22 4.89
N GLU A 353 -5.25 -5.94 6.11
CA GLU A 353 -6.06 -5.48 7.25
C GLU A 353 -5.40 -4.28 7.95
N VAL A 354 -6.15 -3.63 8.83
CA VAL A 354 -5.82 -2.31 9.41
C VAL A 354 -4.73 -2.39 10.48
N LYS A 355 -3.70 -1.52 10.35
CA LYS A 355 -2.72 -1.06 11.37
C LYS A 355 -1.95 -2.06 12.24
N GLU A 356 -2.07 -3.36 12.04
CA GLU A 356 -1.43 -4.33 12.94
C GLU A 356 0.10 -4.23 13.03
N LEU A 357 0.84 -3.81 11.99
CA LEU A 357 2.33 -3.89 12.02
C LEU A 357 2.99 -2.62 12.59
N GLY A 358 2.40 -1.44 12.37
CA GLY A 358 2.84 -0.20 13.00
C GLY A 358 2.65 -0.22 14.52
N ASP A 359 1.61 -0.89 15.00
CA ASP A 359 1.36 -1.08 16.43
C ASP A 359 2.33 -2.10 17.06
N VAL A 360 2.73 -3.14 16.33
CA VAL A 360 3.73 -4.13 16.79
C VAL A 360 5.10 -3.50 17.06
N VAL A 361 5.50 -2.49 16.28
CA VAL A 361 6.80 -1.81 16.46
C VAL A 361 6.72 -0.61 17.40
N ARG A 362 5.54 -0.26 17.91
CA ARG A 362 5.36 0.82 18.88
C ARG A 362 5.98 0.41 20.22
N ARG A 363 6.71 1.33 20.85
CA ARG A 363 7.21 1.10 22.22
C ARG A 363 6.07 1.29 23.21
N GLU A 364 5.92 0.35 24.14
CA GLU A 364 5.09 0.55 25.33
C GLU A 364 5.65 1.74 26.11
N GLN A 365 4.83 2.78 26.29
CA GLN A 365 5.14 3.84 27.24
C GLN A 365 4.71 3.37 28.62
N THR A 366 5.59 3.45 29.61
CA THR A 366 5.22 3.20 31.02
C THR A 366 4.21 4.26 31.43
N PRO A 367 2.99 3.91 31.90
CA PRO A 367 1.98 4.92 32.21
C PRO A 367 2.45 5.80 33.37
N THR A 368 2.42 7.12 33.18
CA THR A 368 2.56 8.06 34.30
C THR A 368 1.30 8.02 35.17
N GLY A 369 1.44 8.33 36.46
CA GLY A 369 0.54 7.89 37.54
C GLY A 369 -0.96 8.25 37.44
N ASP A 370 -1.38 9.09 36.49
CA ASP A 370 -2.78 9.47 36.29
C ASP A 370 -3.58 8.47 35.41
N ASP A 371 -2.92 7.64 34.60
CA ASP A 371 -3.58 6.65 33.74
C ASP A 371 -4.02 5.37 34.47
N ARG A 372 -3.57 5.17 35.73
CA ARG A 372 -3.90 3.98 36.53
C ARG A 372 -5.40 3.83 36.86
N LYS A 373 -6.20 4.89 36.71
CA LYS A 373 -7.65 4.81 36.91
C LYS A 373 -8.43 4.35 35.68
N ARG A 374 -7.81 4.28 34.49
CA ARG A 374 -8.48 3.84 33.26
C ARG A 374 -8.27 2.37 32.89
N ILE A 375 -7.32 1.68 33.51
CA ILE A 375 -6.89 0.33 33.09
C ILE A 375 -7.57 -0.80 33.89
N VAL A 376 -8.31 -0.51 34.97
CA VAL A 376 -8.92 -1.55 35.83
C VAL A 376 -10.26 -2.12 35.29
N SER A 377 -10.65 -1.85 34.05
CA SER A 377 -11.89 -2.42 33.47
C SER A 377 -11.69 -3.30 32.23
N ALA A 378 -10.46 -3.69 31.90
CA ALA A 378 -10.18 -4.54 30.75
C ALA A 378 -9.11 -5.60 31.08
N THR A 379 -9.35 -6.41 32.10
CA THR A 379 -8.61 -7.67 32.31
C THR A 379 -9.57 -8.77 32.74
N SER A 380 -10.06 -9.53 31.77
CA SER A 380 -10.47 -10.91 31.98
C SER A 380 -10.47 -11.63 30.64
N GLU A 381 -9.29 -12.03 30.17
CA GLU A 381 -9.04 -13.29 29.45
C GLU A 381 -7.54 -13.33 29.16
N GLY A 382 -6.86 -14.24 29.87
CA GLY A 382 -5.41 -14.37 29.83
C GLY A 382 -4.94 -15.03 28.55
N ILE A 383 -3.93 -14.45 27.92
CA ILE A 383 -3.09 -15.11 26.93
C ILE A 383 -1.69 -15.18 27.53
N ASP A 384 -1.23 -16.42 27.74
CA ASP A 384 0.10 -16.77 28.22
C ASP A 384 1.09 -16.71 27.05
N PHE A 385 2.16 -15.92 27.19
CA PHE A 385 3.20 -15.72 26.16
C PHE A 385 4.46 -16.48 26.56
N THR A 386 4.48 -17.80 26.33
CA THR A 386 5.70 -18.61 26.43
C THR A 386 5.93 -19.56 25.27
N ASP A 387 5.28 -19.39 24.11
CA ASP A 387 5.49 -20.28 22.97
C ASP A 387 5.66 -19.52 21.65
N LEU A 388 6.80 -18.84 21.52
CA LEU A 388 7.36 -18.37 20.25
C LEU A 388 8.75 -18.97 20.08
N SER A 389 8.81 -20.30 19.94
CA SER A 389 10.03 -21.00 19.56
C SER A 389 9.74 -22.21 18.68
N VAL A 390 9.13 -22.03 17.51
CA VAL A 390 9.32 -22.98 16.39
C VAL A 390 9.16 -22.25 15.05
N PHE A 391 10.28 -21.84 14.45
CA PHE A 391 10.49 -21.87 13.00
C PHE A 391 12.00 -21.83 12.76
N ASP A 392 12.61 -23.00 12.68
CA ASP A 392 13.98 -23.18 12.19
C ASP A 392 13.90 -23.43 10.67
N PRO A 393 14.44 -22.54 9.82
CA PRO A 393 14.34 -22.67 8.37
C PRO A 393 15.37 -23.64 7.75
N TYR A 394 16.07 -24.48 8.53
CA TYR A 394 17.13 -25.36 8.00
C TYR A 394 17.00 -26.88 8.24
N ASP A 395 15.80 -27.45 8.45
CA ASP A 395 15.67 -28.92 8.44
C ASP A 395 15.40 -29.47 7.03
N ASN A 396 16.49 -29.70 6.31
CA ASN A 396 16.51 -30.32 4.99
C ASN A 396 16.89 -31.80 5.15
N LYS A 397 15.91 -32.67 5.42
CA LYS A 397 16.09 -34.12 5.34
C LYS A 397 15.05 -34.75 4.41
N LEU A 398 15.52 -35.06 3.20
CA LEU A 398 14.93 -36.07 2.33
C LEU A 398 14.89 -37.42 3.08
N HIS A 399 13.70 -37.97 3.28
CA HIS A 399 13.55 -39.40 3.48
C HIS A 399 13.29 -40.06 2.12
N HIS A 400 14.33 -40.74 1.61
CA HIS A 400 14.21 -41.74 0.57
C HIS A 400 13.40 -42.93 1.10
N LEU A 401 12.35 -43.28 0.36
CA LEU A 401 11.72 -44.60 0.39
C LEU A 401 12.71 -45.61 -0.18
N GLU A 402 13.13 -46.59 0.62
CA GLU A 402 13.60 -47.88 0.13
C GLU A 402 12.76 -48.98 0.77
N ASP A 403 12.05 -49.69 -0.11
CA ASP A 403 11.44 -50.98 0.17
C ASP A 403 12.54 -52.01 0.48
N ALA A 404 12.37 -52.74 1.59
CA ALA A 404 13.03 -54.04 1.76
C ALA A 404 12.13 -54.98 2.59
N HIS A 405 11.71 -56.05 1.92
CA HIS A 405 11.12 -57.25 2.49
C HIS A 405 11.98 -57.87 3.61
N GLY A 406 11.31 -58.43 4.63
CA GLY A 406 11.95 -59.38 5.55
C GLY A 406 11.09 -59.65 6.79
N GLY A 407 10.51 -60.85 6.89
CA GLY A 407 9.64 -61.25 7.99
C GLY A 407 10.37 -61.84 9.21
N ALA A 408 9.56 -62.55 10.03
CA ALA A 408 9.88 -63.35 11.22
C ALA A 408 10.05 -62.54 12.54
N THR A 409 9.04 -62.50 13.41
CA THR A 409 8.76 -63.40 14.58
C THR A 409 9.81 -63.36 15.69
N ARG A 410 9.32 -63.14 16.94
CA ARG A 410 9.72 -63.74 18.25
C ARG A 410 11.22 -64.03 18.45
N ASP A 411 11.91 -63.53 19.47
CA ASP A 411 11.58 -63.26 20.88
C ASP A 411 12.34 -62.03 21.41
#